data_AF-A0AA94SA15-F1
#
_entry.id   AF-A0AA94SA15-F1
#
_cell.length_a   1.000
_cell.length_b   1.000
_cell.length_c   1.000
_cell.angle_alpha   90.00
_cell.angle_beta   90.00
_cell.angle_gamma   90.00
#
_symmetry.space_group_name_H-M   'P 1'
#
loop_
_entity.id
_entity.type
_entity.pdbx_description
1 polymer ?
#
loop_
_entity_poly.entity_id
_entity_poly.type
_entity_poly.pdbx_seq_one_letter_code
_entity_poly.pdbx_strand_id
1 'polypeptide(L)'
;MFAQMLCLLISSTAVTEEWSTSFVPFILPMAFISLLLLLQYVIEYFNTKAEADRDLIRQYFYILGIRSLTLFVSIFLPYQFGLILAVSGVLLTWILPGILTNPKQGHVSEKTRAINFPHLVERLSLLVIITFGEMIIGIAPYFSVDNLSVASFLIFIIVTNLFMIYIVEIDHMIDVNQDRVTGNGAIYYHYPIFLGLSLITVSLSFIGNQAANNLFSICLLYLGILLLLFGVFAHQHYNKSSHQFTNKLYWVEFGMPILGLLLSFLTLQSAFALIAIACLVTLIMMIVMISFNLKRI
;
A
#
# COMPACT_ATOMS: atom_id res chain seq x y z
N MET A 1 10.66 16.66 -10.14
CA MET A 1 10.31 15.29 -10.60
C MET A 1 11.55 14.48 -10.99
N PHE A 2 12.24 14.73 -12.11
CA PHE A 2 13.42 13.93 -12.51
C PHE A 2 14.55 13.88 -11.47
N ALA A 3 14.87 14.99 -10.82
CA ALA A 3 15.85 15.00 -9.73
C ALA A 3 15.44 14.10 -8.54
N GLN A 4 14.15 14.07 -8.19
CA GLN A 4 13.64 13.18 -7.15
C GLN A 4 13.75 11.71 -7.57
N MET A 5 13.48 11.39 -8.84
CA MET A 5 13.64 10.05 -9.39
C MET A 5 15.11 9.59 -9.37
N LEU A 6 16.05 10.49 -9.71
CA LEU A 6 17.49 10.19 -9.60
C LEU A 6 17.89 9.90 -8.16
N CYS A 7 17.42 10.70 -7.20
CA CYS A 7 17.66 10.45 -5.77
C CYS A 7 17.06 9.09 -5.32
N LEU A 8 15.86 8.74 -5.77
CA LEU A 8 15.24 7.45 -5.48
C LEU A 8 16.07 6.29 -6.04
N LEU A 9 16.61 6.44 -7.27
CA LEU A 9 17.47 5.43 -7.88
C LEU A 9 18.74 5.20 -7.03
N ILE A 10 19.41 6.28 -6.62
CA ILE A 10 20.61 6.21 -5.76
C ILE A 10 20.27 5.56 -4.41
N SER A 11 19.14 5.93 -3.81
CA SER A 11 18.68 5.34 -2.55
C SER A 11 18.38 3.85 -2.69
N SER A 12 17.81 3.41 -3.82
CA SER A 12 17.48 2.01 -4.09
C SER A 12 18.74 1.14 -4.15
N THR A 13 19.83 1.66 -4.74
CA THR A 13 21.12 0.93 -4.79
C THR A 13 21.81 0.81 -3.43
N ALA A 14 21.39 1.60 -2.43
CA ALA A 14 21.92 1.54 -1.07
C ALA A 14 21.22 0.50 -0.19
N VAL A 15 20.25 -0.26 -0.70
CA VAL A 15 19.60 -1.35 0.05
C VAL A 15 20.51 -2.57 0.03
N THR A 16 21.31 -2.74 1.08
CA THR A 16 22.25 -3.85 1.27
C THR A 16 21.97 -4.62 2.56
N GLU A 17 22.58 -5.79 2.74
CA GLU A 17 22.44 -6.60 3.97
C GLU A 17 22.93 -5.85 5.22
N GLU A 18 24.06 -5.13 5.11
CA GLU A 18 24.58 -4.28 6.18
C GLU A 18 24.00 -2.86 6.12
N TRP A 19 23.02 -2.58 6.98
CA TRP A 19 22.36 -1.27 7.01
C TRP A 19 23.18 -0.15 7.64
N SER A 20 24.16 -0.48 8.48
CA SER A 20 24.97 0.53 9.18
C SER A 20 25.88 1.30 8.22
N THR A 21 26.49 0.60 7.26
CA THR A 21 27.38 1.17 6.23
C THR A 21 26.60 1.91 5.15
N SER A 22 25.43 1.39 4.79
CA SER A 22 24.57 1.99 3.77
C SER A 22 23.59 3.05 4.27
N PHE A 23 23.61 3.36 5.58
CA PHE A 23 22.71 4.34 6.18
C PHE A 23 22.77 5.71 5.51
N VAL A 24 23.97 6.28 5.37
CA VAL A 24 24.16 7.62 4.77
C VAL A 24 23.83 7.61 3.27
N PRO A 25 24.34 6.66 2.45
CA PRO A 25 23.95 6.52 1.05
C PRO A 25 22.43 6.37 0.83
N PHE A 26 21.70 5.82 1.79
CA PHE A 26 20.24 5.69 1.73
C PHE A 26 19.52 6.98 2.17
N ILE A 27 19.87 7.54 3.33
CA ILE A 27 19.15 8.67 3.92
C ILE A 27 19.45 9.99 3.21
N LEU A 28 20.66 10.21 2.69
CA LEU A 28 21.03 11.47 2.05
C LEU A 28 20.17 11.77 0.81
N PRO A 29 20.00 10.85 -0.17
CA PRO A 29 19.07 11.09 -1.28
C PRO A 29 17.62 11.30 -0.81
N MET A 30 17.17 10.61 0.24
CA MET A 30 15.84 10.81 0.82
C MET A 30 15.66 12.20 1.44
N ALA A 31 16.69 12.72 2.10
CA ALA A 31 16.74 14.10 2.59
C ALA A 31 16.63 15.11 1.43
N PHE A 32 17.35 14.86 0.33
CA PHE A 32 17.25 15.68 -0.89
C PHE A 32 15.86 15.62 -1.53
N ILE A 33 15.21 14.46 -1.59
CA ILE A 33 13.83 14.35 -2.08
C ILE A 33 12.89 15.21 -1.24
N SER A 34 13.02 15.14 0.09
CA SER A 34 12.23 15.96 1.00
C SER A 34 12.50 17.46 0.82
N LEU A 35 13.76 17.86 0.63
CA LEU A 35 14.15 19.23 0.37
C LEU A 35 13.61 19.75 -0.97
N LEU A 36 13.68 18.95 -2.03
CA LEU A 36 13.14 19.30 -3.34
C LEU A 36 11.61 19.47 -3.28
N LEU A 37 10.92 18.64 -2.50
CA LEU A 37 9.48 18.82 -2.22
C LEU A 37 9.23 20.12 -1.46
N LEU A 38 10.01 20.40 -0.42
CA LEU A 38 9.90 21.65 0.34
C LEU A 38 10.05 22.87 -0.57
N LEU A 39 11.05 22.88 -1.46
CA LEU A 39 11.27 23.96 -2.43
C LEU A 39 10.12 24.12 -3.41
N GLN A 40 9.50 23.02 -3.87
CA GLN A 40 8.31 23.08 -4.72
C GLN A 40 7.14 23.77 -4.01
N TYR A 41 6.91 23.43 -2.74
CA TYR A 41 5.87 24.09 -1.93
C TYR A 41 6.18 25.57 -1.65
N VAL A 42 7.45 25.94 -1.46
CA VAL A 42 7.87 27.34 -1.33
C VAL A 42 7.60 28.13 -2.61
N ILE A 43 7.97 27.58 -3.77
CA ILE A 43 7.72 28.22 -5.07
C ILE A 43 6.21 28.38 -5.29
N GLU A 44 5.43 27.35 -4.99
CA GLU A 44 3.96 27.40 -5.14
C GLU A 44 3.34 28.46 -4.22
N TYR A 45 3.81 28.58 -2.98
CA TYR A 45 3.34 29.61 -2.03
C TYR A 45 3.42 31.03 -2.60
N PHE A 46 4.48 31.35 -3.34
CA PHE A 46 4.65 32.66 -3.98
C PHE A 46 3.80 32.84 -5.24
N ASN A 47 3.48 31.76 -5.95
CA ASN A 47 2.67 31.78 -7.18
C ASN A 47 1.16 31.78 -6.90
N THR A 48 0.72 31.15 -5.82
CA THR A 48 -0.69 31.05 -5.47
C THR A 48 -1.25 32.39 -4.98
N LYS A 49 -2.42 32.79 -5.51
CA LYS A 49 -3.10 34.05 -5.14
C LYS A 49 -4.24 33.86 -4.14
N ALA A 50 -4.83 32.68 -4.05
CA ALA A 50 -5.92 32.38 -3.12
C ALA A 50 -5.39 32.15 -1.69
N GLU A 51 -6.00 32.80 -0.70
CA GLU A 51 -5.56 32.69 0.70
C GLU A 51 -5.77 31.29 1.30
N ALA A 52 -6.86 30.62 0.96
CA ALA A 52 -7.15 29.27 1.47
C ALA A 52 -6.11 28.23 1.02
N ASP A 53 -5.63 28.35 -0.22
CA ASP A 53 -4.59 27.47 -0.76
C ASP A 53 -3.22 27.79 -0.11
N ARG A 54 -2.94 29.06 0.21
CA ARG A 54 -1.72 29.47 0.93
C ARG A 54 -1.65 28.90 2.34
N ASP A 55 -2.77 28.84 3.06
CA ASP A 55 -2.81 28.26 4.41
C ASP A 55 -2.51 26.76 4.38
N LEU A 56 -3.07 26.03 3.40
CA LEU A 56 -2.76 24.62 3.20
C LEU A 56 -1.29 24.41 2.83
N ILE A 57 -0.76 25.20 1.90
CA ILE A 57 0.66 25.17 1.51
C ILE A 57 1.57 25.44 2.72
N ARG A 58 1.20 26.37 3.60
CA ARG A 58 1.96 26.70 4.83
C ARG A 58 2.02 25.52 5.79
N GLN A 59 0.94 24.75 5.96
CA GLN A 59 0.96 23.54 6.78
C GLN A 59 1.95 22.51 6.22
N TYR A 60 1.89 22.26 4.91
CA TYR A 60 2.84 21.36 4.26
C TYR A 60 4.29 21.86 4.31
N PHE A 61 4.52 23.17 4.26
CA PHE A 61 5.86 23.74 4.46
C PHE A 61 6.46 23.34 5.80
N TYR A 62 5.69 23.42 6.91
CA TYR A 62 6.18 23.00 8.22
C TYR A 62 6.41 21.48 8.29
N ILE A 63 5.49 20.68 7.75
CA ILE A 63 5.62 19.21 7.72
C ILE A 63 6.89 18.79 6.97
N LEU A 64 7.07 19.33 5.76
CA LEU A 64 8.22 19.04 4.90
C LEU A 64 9.51 19.64 5.45
N GLY A 65 9.45 20.80 6.11
CA GLY A 65 10.58 21.43 6.78
C GLY A 65 11.12 20.58 7.93
N ILE A 66 10.23 20.13 8.81
CA ILE A 66 10.58 19.21 9.91
C ILE A 66 11.15 17.91 9.36
N ARG A 67 10.54 17.33 8.32
CA ARG A 67 11.04 16.09 7.70
C ARG A 67 12.44 16.28 7.11
N SER A 68 12.66 17.36 6.38
CA SER A 68 13.96 17.63 5.75
C SER A 68 15.03 17.86 6.82
N LEU A 69 14.73 18.65 7.85
CA LEU A 69 15.64 18.91 8.95
C LEU A 69 16.03 17.64 9.70
N THR A 70 15.05 16.82 10.09
CA THR A 70 15.29 15.56 10.81
C THR A 70 16.13 14.58 9.99
N LEU A 71 15.89 14.47 8.68
CA LEU A 71 16.69 13.62 7.78
C LEU A 71 18.10 14.15 7.54
N PHE A 72 18.31 15.47 7.50
CA PHE A 72 19.67 16.02 7.38
C PHE A 72 20.46 15.87 8.69
N VAL A 73 19.81 16.14 9.83
CA VAL A 73 20.46 16.02 11.15
C VAL A 73 20.82 14.56 11.46
N SER A 74 19.99 13.59 11.06
CA SER A 74 20.23 12.18 11.33
C SER A 74 21.53 11.65 10.71
N ILE A 75 21.97 12.21 9.58
CA ILE A 75 23.20 11.81 8.88
C ILE A 75 24.46 12.15 9.68
N PHE A 76 24.42 13.21 10.49
CA PHE A 76 25.58 13.66 11.29
C PHE A 76 25.67 12.94 12.65
N LEU A 77 24.69 12.11 13.00
CA LEU A 77 24.65 11.37 14.24
C LEU A 77 25.23 9.95 14.07
N PRO A 78 25.71 9.31 15.15
CA PRO A 78 26.03 7.89 15.12
C PRO A 78 24.81 7.07 14.69
N TYR A 79 25.05 5.99 13.94
CA TYR A 79 24.01 5.18 13.27
C TYR A 79 22.76 4.92 14.12
N GLN A 80 22.91 4.47 15.37
CA GLN A 80 21.77 4.15 16.23
C GLN A 80 20.86 5.36 16.47
N PHE A 81 21.44 6.51 16.82
CA PHE A 81 20.70 7.75 17.08
C PHE A 81 20.18 8.38 15.78
N GLY A 82 20.99 8.33 14.72
CA GLY A 82 20.61 8.80 13.39
C GLY A 82 19.39 8.03 12.85
N LEU A 83 19.41 6.70 12.93
CA LEU A 83 18.29 5.87 12.49
C LEU A 83 17.00 6.18 13.25
N ILE A 84 17.07 6.27 14.58
CA ILE A 84 15.90 6.60 15.42
C ILE A 84 15.33 7.96 15.00
N LEU A 85 16.18 8.98 14.85
CA LEU A 85 15.75 10.32 14.46
C LEU A 85 15.15 10.37 13.05
N ALA A 86 15.75 9.67 12.09
CA ALA A 86 15.27 9.59 10.72
C ALA A 86 13.89 8.93 10.66
N VAL A 87 13.75 7.76 11.29
CA VAL A 87 12.48 7.00 11.33
C VAL A 87 11.41 7.80 12.06
N SER A 88 11.70 8.39 13.21
CA SER A 88 10.72 9.19 13.96
C SER A 88 10.28 10.42 13.18
N GLY A 89 11.22 11.10 12.51
CA GLY A 89 10.93 12.26 11.67
C GLY A 89 10.00 11.93 10.50
N VAL A 90 10.28 10.81 9.80
CA VAL A 90 9.43 10.33 8.71
C VAL A 90 8.06 9.90 9.20
N LEU A 91 7.97 9.09 10.26
CA LEU A 91 6.68 8.62 10.79
C LEU A 91 5.82 9.78 11.31
N LEU A 92 6.40 10.73 12.05
CA LEU A 92 5.69 11.89 12.57
C LEU A 92 5.12 12.74 11.43
N THR A 93 5.94 13.02 10.42
CA THR A 93 5.53 13.85 9.26
C THR A 93 4.62 13.11 8.29
N TRP A 94 4.59 11.78 8.33
CA TRP A 94 3.63 10.96 7.60
C TRP A 94 2.23 10.95 8.22
N ILE A 95 2.13 11.06 9.55
CA ILE A 95 0.83 11.11 10.27
C ILE A 95 0.25 12.53 10.29
N LEU A 96 1.11 13.56 10.36
CA LEU A 96 0.71 14.97 10.49
C LEU A 96 -0.33 15.46 9.45
N PRO A 97 -0.23 15.13 8.15
CA PRO A 97 -1.23 15.53 7.16
C PRO A 97 -2.63 15.03 7.52
N GLY A 98 -2.77 13.79 7.99
CA GLY A 98 -4.07 13.22 8.40
C GLY A 98 -4.74 13.96 9.56
N ILE A 99 -3.94 14.62 10.41
CA ILE A 99 -4.43 15.40 11.56
C ILE A 99 -4.68 16.85 11.14
N LEU A 100 -3.64 17.53 10.62
CA LEU A 100 -3.65 18.98 10.37
C LEU A 100 -4.54 19.41 9.21
N THR A 101 -4.66 18.57 8.18
CA THR A 101 -5.47 18.89 6.99
C THR A 101 -6.91 18.39 7.10
N ASN A 102 -7.32 17.88 8.27
CA ASN A 102 -8.69 17.45 8.51
C ASN A 102 -9.60 18.67 8.74
N PRO A 103 -10.59 18.95 7.86
CA PRO A 103 -11.48 20.11 7.98
C PRO A 103 -12.28 20.13 9.28
N LYS A 104 -12.50 18.96 9.90
CA LYS A 104 -13.20 18.83 11.19
C LYS A 104 -12.47 19.48 12.36
N GLN A 105 -11.17 19.79 12.23
CA GLN A 105 -10.37 20.43 13.26
C GLN A 105 -10.32 21.96 13.14
N GLY A 106 -11.00 22.56 12.16
CA GLY A 106 -11.14 24.01 12.02
C GLY A 106 -9.90 24.75 11.50
N HIS A 107 -8.83 24.04 11.14
CA HIS A 107 -7.59 24.61 10.61
C HIS A 107 -7.57 24.75 9.08
N VAL A 108 -8.62 24.29 8.39
CA VAL A 108 -8.80 24.41 6.94
C VAL A 108 -10.25 24.81 6.70
N SER A 109 -10.47 25.83 5.86
CA SER A 109 -11.82 26.30 5.51
C SER A 109 -12.64 25.16 4.88
N GLU A 110 -13.88 24.96 5.32
CA GLU A 110 -14.82 23.99 4.73
C GLU A 110 -15.03 24.17 3.21
N LYS A 111 -14.73 25.37 2.69
CA LYS A 111 -14.85 25.70 1.26
C LYS A 111 -13.67 25.23 0.41
N THR A 112 -12.57 24.79 1.02
CA THR A 112 -11.39 24.32 0.27
C THR A 112 -11.60 22.86 -0.09
N ARG A 113 -11.92 22.60 -1.36
CA ARG A 113 -11.91 21.25 -1.95
C ARG A 113 -10.45 20.84 -2.16
N ALA A 114 -9.76 20.51 -1.06
CA ALA A 114 -8.31 20.29 -1.05
C ALA A 114 -7.88 19.14 -1.99
N ILE A 115 -8.76 18.17 -2.24
CA ILE A 115 -8.46 16.98 -3.04
C ILE A 115 -9.66 16.63 -3.94
N ASN A 116 -9.41 16.38 -5.22
CA ASN A 116 -10.39 15.80 -6.14
C ASN A 116 -10.50 14.29 -5.85
N PHE A 117 -11.55 13.88 -5.15
CA PHE A 117 -11.72 12.49 -4.70
C PHE A 117 -11.78 11.47 -5.84
N PRO A 118 -12.58 11.64 -6.92
CA PRO A 118 -12.53 10.77 -8.09
C PRO A 118 -11.11 10.61 -8.64
N HIS A 119 -10.41 11.73 -8.85
CA HIS A 119 -9.04 11.70 -9.37
C HIS A 119 -8.07 11.00 -8.39
N LEU A 120 -8.25 11.19 -7.08
CA LEU A 120 -7.42 10.53 -6.08
C LEU A 120 -7.60 9.01 -6.14
N VAL A 121 -8.84 8.53 -6.15
CA VAL A 121 -9.15 7.09 -6.23
C VAL A 121 -8.56 6.51 -7.51
N GLU A 122 -8.72 7.18 -8.66
CA GLU A 122 -8.11 6.77 -9.92
C GLU A 122 -6.59 6.60 -9.82
N ARG A 123 -5.87 7.59 -9.25
CA ARG A 123 -4.41 7.51 -9.06
C ARG A 123 -3.99 6.38 -8.12
N LEU A 124 -4.74 6.16 -7.04
CA LEU A 124 -4.47 5.06 -6.10
C LEU A 124 -4.69 3.70 -6.77
N SER A 125 -5.76 3.55 -7.55
CA SER A 125 -6.03 2.35 -8.34
C SER A 125 -4.94 2.06 -9.36
N LEU A 126 -4.45 3.09 -10.07
CA LEU A 126 -3.34 2.94 -11.00
C LEU A 126 -2.06 2.45 -10.29
N LEU A 127 -1.77 2.96 -9.10
CA LEU A 127 -0.62 2.49 -8.31
C LEU A 127 -0.77 1.03 -7.86
N VAL A 128 -1.99 0.61 -7.48
CA VAL A 128 -2.28 -0.79 -7.15
C VAL A 128 -2.15 -1.68 -8.39
N ILE A 129 -2.63 -1.26 -9.56
CA ILE A 129 -2.47 -1.99 -10.82
C ILE A 129 -0.99 -2.19 -11.16
N ILE A 130 -0.14 -1.18 -10.99
CA ILE A 130 1.31 -1.30 -11.19
C ILE A 130 1.92 -2.31 -10.21
N THR A 131 1.48 -2.30 -8.94
CA THR A 131 1.95 -3.24 -7.91
C THR A 131 1.55 -4.68 -8.25
N PHE A 132 0.35 -4.90 -8.79
CA PHE A 132 -0.05 -6.19 -9.35
C PHE A 132 0.79 -6.57 -10.57
N GLY A 133 1.12 -5.61 -11.44
CA GLY A 133 2.04 -5.82 -12.56
C GLY A 133 3.41 -6.31 -12.11
N GLU A 134 3.96 -5.74 -11.04
CA GLU A 134 5.19 -6.22 -10.40
C GLU A 134 5.04 -7.65 -9.87
N MET A 135 3.91 -7.97 -9.23
CA MET A 135 3.60 -9.33 -8.79
C MET A 135 3.57 -10.33 -9.95
N ILE A 136 2.99 -9.95 -11.10
CA ILE A 136 2.99 -10.78 -12.32
C ILE A 136 4.42 -11.04 -12.83
N ILE A 137 5.28 -10.02 -12.83
CA ILE A 137 6.70 -10.20 -13.16
C ILE A 137 7.38 -11.12 -12.14
N GLY A 138 7.06 -10.99 -10.84
CA GLY A 138 7.59 -11.81 -9.76
C GLY A 138 7.23 -13.29 -9.83
N ILE A 139 6.10 -13.63 -10.45
CA ILE A 139 5.67 -15.03 -10.69
C ILE A 139 6.04 -15.54 -12.10
N ALA A 140 6.62 -14.70 -12.96
CA ALA A 140 7.03 -15.10 -14.32
C ALA A 140 7.94 -16.34 -14.37
N PRO A 141 8.87 -16.58 -13.41
CA PRO A 141 9.70 -17.78 -13.40
C PRO A 141 8.91 -19.10 -13.39
N TYR A 142 7.71 -19.15 -12.81
CA TYR A 142 6.84 -20.34 -12.82
C TYR A 142 6.32 -20.70 -14.22
N PHE A 143 6.37 -19.75 -15.17
CA PHE A 143 5.91 -19.92 -16.54
C PHE A 143 7.06 -20.17 -17.53
N SER A 144 8.29 -20.33 -17.03
CA SER A 144 9.41 -20.78 -17.86
C SER A 144 9.18 -22.19 -18.40
N VAL A 145 9.80 -22.49 -19.55
CA VAL A 145 9.61 -23.77 -20.27
C VAL A 145 9.87 -24.98 -19.37
N ASP A 146 10.88 -24.90 -18.50
CA ASP A 146 11.30 -26.01 -17.63
C ASP A 146 10.45 -26.16 -16.36
N ASN A 147 9.75 -25.12 -15.92
CA ASN A 147 9.01 -25.09 -14.65
C ASN A 147 7.48 -25.05 -14.82
N LEU A 148 6.98 -24.93 -16.06
CA LEU A 148 5.56 -24.81 -16.34
C LEU A 148 4.80 -26.03 -15.82
N SER A 149 3.84 -25.79 -14.93
CA SER A 149 3.04 -26.84 -14.32
C SER A 149 1.63 -26.35 -13.97
N VAL A 150 0.79 -27.25 -13.46
CA VAL A 150 -0.54 -26.87 -12.94
C VAL A 150 -0.41 -25.83 -11.83
N ALA A 151 0.64 -25.89 -11.01
CA ALA A 151 0.87 -24.93 -9.92
C ALA A 151 1.03 -23.50 -10.45
N SER A 152 1.66 -23.32 -11.62
CA SER A 152 1.85 -22.01 -12.26
C SER A 152 0.51 -21.34 -12.54
N PHE A 153 -0.45 -22.09 -13.09
CA PHE A 153 -1.81 -21.60 -13.33
C PHE A 153 -2.56 -21.29 -12.03
N LEU A 154 -2.40 -22.11 -10.99
CA LEU A 154 -3.03 -21.85 -9.68
C LEU A 154 -2.48 -20.56 -9.04
N ILE A 155 -1.18 -20.30 -9.13
CA ILE A 155 -0.57 -19.05 -8.68
C ILE A 155 -1.16 -17.86 -9.43
N PHE A 156 -1.29 -17.94 -10.75
CA PHE A 156 -1.90 -16.87 -11.53
C PHE A 156 -3.38 -16.64 -11.17
N ILE A 157 -4.13 -17.71 -10.86
CA ILE A 157 -5.51 -17.61 -10.37
C ILE A 157 -5.55 -16.90 -9.01
N ILE A 158 -4.62 -17.18 -8.09
CA ILE A 158 -4.52 -16.45 -6.81
C ILE A 158 -4.39 -14.95 -7.06
N VAL A 159 -3.44 -14.53 -7.90
CA VAL A 159 -3.22 -13.12 -8.23
C VAL A 159 -4.48 -12.50 -8.83
N THR A 160 -5.10 -13.19 -9.78
CA THR A 160 -6.33 -12.73 -10.44
C THR A 160 -7.49 -12.57 -9.45
N ASN A 161 -7.68 -13.53 -8.55
CA ASN A 161 -8.74 -13.48 -7.54
C ASN A 161 -8.58 -12.27 -6.61
N LEU A 162 -7.36 -12.01 -6.14
CA LEU A 162 -7.05 -10.88 -5.27
C LEU A 162 -7.26 -9.54 -6.00
N PHE A 163 -6.87 -9.45 -7.27
CA PHE A 163 -7.14 -8.29 -8.11
C PHE A 163 -8.65 -8.03 -8.27
N MET A 164 -9.43 -9.09 -8.49
CA MET A 164 -10.89 -8.97 -8.62
C MET A 164 -11.55 -8.50 -7.32
N ILE A 165 -11.11 -9.00 -6.16
CA ILE A 165 -11.59 -8.53 -4.85
C ILE A 165 -11.35 -7.01 -4.70
N TYR A 166 -10.16 -6.55 -5.09
CA TYR A 166 -9.80 -5.13 -5.03
C TYR A 166 -10.66 -4.26 -5.97
N ILE A 167 -10.78 -4.63 -7.25
CA ILE A 167 -11.55 -3.85 -8.24
C ILE A 167 -13.03 -3.80 -7.90
N VAL A 168 -13.60 -4.90 -7.39
CA VAL A 168 -15.00 -4.93 -7.00
C VAL A 168 -15.29 -3.88 -5.92
N GLU A 169 -14.44 -3.76 -4.89
CA GLU A 169 -14.62 -2.71 -3.89
C GLU A 169 -14.40 -1.31 -4.47
N ILE A 170 -13.21 -1.07 -5.04
CA ILE A 170 -12.76 0.29 -5.33
C ILE A 170 -13.47 0.91 -6.54
N ASP A 171 -13.77 0.12 -7.56
CA ASP A 171 -14.38 0.61 -8.80
C ASP A 171 -15.92 0.53 -8.76
N HIS A 172 -16.47 -0.53 -8.16
CA HIS A 172 -17.92 -0.78 -8.23
C HIS A 172 -18.68 -0.34 -6.96
N MET A 173 -18.09 -0.47 -5.76
CA MET A 173 -18.80 -0.19 -4.50
C MET A 173 -18.62 1.23 -3.99
N ILE A 174 -17.44 1.83 -4.17
CA ILE A 174 -17.18 3.21 -3.76
C ILE A 174 -18.08 4.18 -4.54
N ASP A 175 -18.67 5.14 -3.83
CA ASP A 175 -19.31 6.30 -4.45
C ASP A 175 -18.29 7.42 -4.62
N VAL A 176 -17.74 7.50 -5.84
CA VAL A 176 -16.70 8.47 -6.21
C VAL A 176 -17.23 9.91 -6.32
N ASN A 177 -18.54 10.12 -6.47
CA ASN A 177 -19.12 11.44 -6.71
C ASN A 177 -19.52 12.17 -5.42
N GLN A 178 -19.04 11.72 -4.26
CA GLN A 178 -19.34 12.35 -2.98
C GLN A 178 -18.63 13.70 -2.82
N ASP A 179 -19.41 14.75 -2.57
CA ASP A 179 -18.91 16.13 -2.48
C ASP A 179 -18.22 16.50 -1.15
N ARG A 180 -18.29 15.63 -0.12
CA ARG A 180 -17.93 15.96 1.28
C ARG A 180 -16.80 15.11 1.87
N VAL A 181 -15.97 14.48 1.05
CA VAL A 181 -14.86 13.64 1.52
C VAL A 181 -13.51 14.31 1.34
N THR A 182 -12.69 14.26 2.40
CA THR A 182 -11.33 14.83 2.42
C THR A 182 -10.33 14.01 1.61
N GLY A 183 -10.65 12.76 1.25
CA GLY A 183 -9.78 11.86 0.51
C GLY A 183 -8.61 11.26 1.30
N ASN A 184 -8.14 11.92 2.37
CA ASN A 184 -6.99 11.46 3.15
C ASN A 184 -7.14 10.03 3.69
N GLY A 185 -8.34 9.65 4.16
CA GLY A 185 -8.60 8.30 4.64
C GLY A 185 -8.32 7.23 3.58
N ALA A 186 -8.74 7.48 2.33
CA ALA A 186 -8.46 6.57 1.22
C ALA A 186 -6.95 6.39 0.99
N ILE A 187 -6.13 7.43 1.12
CA ILE A 187 -4.67 7.30 1.05
C ILE A 187 -4.16 6.37 2.15
N TYR A 188 -4.60 6.58 3.40
CA TYR A 188 -4.12 5.78 4.54
C TYR A 188 -4.55 4.31 4.46
N TYR A 189 -5.76 4.05 4.00
CA TYR A 189 -6.28 2.69 3.82
C TYR A 189 -5.59 1.94 2.66
N HIS A 190 -4.96 2.63 1.71
CA HIS A 190 -4.16 2.00 0.66
C HIS A 190 -2.77 1.56 1.13
N TYR A 191 -2.21 2.11 2.21
CA TYR A 191 -0.91 1.62 2.72
C TYR A 191 -0.90 0.13 3.10
N PRO A 192 -1.87 -0.40 3.88
CA PRO A 192 -1.94 -1.83 4.13
C PRO A 192 -2.21 -2.65 2.86
N ILE A 193 -2.88 -2.07 1.84
CA ILE A 193 -3.02 -2.71 0.51
C ILE A 193 -1.65 -2.89 -0.13
N PHE A 194 -0.85 -1.82 -0.26
CA PHE A 194 0.48 -1.90 -0.88
C PHE A 194 1.40 -2.83 -0.11
N LEU A 195 1.44 -2.71 1.21
CA LEU A 195 2.24 -3.61 2.05
C LEU A 195 1.78 -5.06 1.87
N GLY A 196 0.47 -5.30 1.90
CA GLY A 196 -0.11 -6.63 1.72
C GLY A 196 0.30 -7.25 0.38
N LEU A 197 0.17 -6.50 -0.71
CA LEU A 197 0.58 -6.93 -2.04
C LEU A 197 2.09 -7.21 -2.12
N SER A 198 2.94 -6.36 -1.53
CA SER A 198 4.39 -6.62 -1.47
C SER A 198 4.72 -7.93 -0.75
N LEU A 199 4.07 -8.22 0.39
CA LEU A 199 4.29 -9.49 1.11
C LEU A 199 3.82 -10.70 0.30
N ILE A 200 2.69 -10.57 -0.41
CA ILE A 200 2.18 -11.62 -1.31
C ILE A 200 3.17 -11.85 -2.46
N THR A 201 3.69 -10.79 -3.09
CA THR A 201 4.70 -10.89 -4.15
C THR A 201 5.92 -11.66 -3.67
N VAL A 202 6.50 -11.26 -2.54
CA VAL A 202 7.66 -11.94 -1.94
C VAL A 202 7.33 -13.40 -1.65
N SER A 203 6.18 -13.68 -1.02
CA SER A 203 5.75 -15.05 -0.73
C SER A 203 5.66 -15.91 -1.99
N LEU A 204 4.97 -15.42 -3.04
CA LEU A 204 4.76 -16.18 -4.26
C LEU A 204 6.07 -16.39 -5.01
N SER A 205 7.03 -15.47 -4.94
CA SER A 205 8.37 -15.68 -5.52
C SER A 205 9.19 -16.78 -4.81
N PHE A 206 8.89 -17.08 -3.54
CA PHE A 206 9.63 -18.06 -2.74
C PHE A 206 8.92 -19.40 -2.52
N ILE A 207 7.61 -19.50 -2.77
CA ILE A 207 6.85 -20.73 -2.47
C ILE A 207 7.30 -21.91 -3.37
N GLY A 208 7.85 -22.97 -2.76
CA GLY A 208 8.40 -24.10 -3.52
C GLY A 208 9.81 -23.88 -4.09
N ASN A 209 10.47 -22.77 -3.75
CA ASN A 209 11.90 -22.60 -3.95
C ASN A 209 12.68 -23.05 -2.70
N GLN A 210 13.81 -23.75 -2.87
CA GLN A 210 14.67 -24.18 -1.76
C GLN A 210 15.33 -23.02 -0.99
N ALA A 211 15.33 -21.81 -1.57
CA ALA A 211 15.92 -20.63 -0.96
C ALA A 211 15.22 -20.15 0.32
N ALA A 212 13.96 -20.54 0.56
CA ALA A 212 13.20 -20.14 1.74
C ALA A 212 12.32 -21.26 2.28
N ASN A 213 12.05 -21.24 3.59
CA ASN A 213 11.18 -22.22 4.23
C ASN A 213 9.71 -21.97 3.83
N ASN A 214 8.99 -23.02 3.42
CA ASN A 214 7.56 -22.95 3.10
C ASN A 214 6.72 -22.34 4.23
N LEU A 215 7.09 -22.55 5.50
CA LEU A 215 6.44 -21.92 6.65
C LEU A 215 6.51 -20.38 6.56
N PHE A 216 7.70 -19.86 6.25
CA PHE A 216 7.92 -18.42 6.12
C PHE A 216 7.10 -17.83 4.97
N SER A 217 7.14 -18.47 3.79
CA SER A 217 6.36 -18.03 2.63
C SER A 217 4.86 -18.04 2.93
N ILE A 218 4.33 -19.08 3.57
CA ILE A 218 2.89 -19.17 3.87
C ILE A 218 2.46 -18.14 4.92
N CYS A 219 3.26 -17.89 5.96
CA CYS A 219 2.97 -16.83 6.91
C CYS A 219 2.92 -15.46 6.22
N LEU A 220 3.87 -15.17 5.33
CA LEU A 220 3.87 -13.94 4.51
C LEU A 220 2.66 -13.85 3.60
N LEU A 221 2.28 -14.95 2.93
CA LEU A 221 1.13 -14.99 2.03
C LEU A 221 -0.15 -14.56 2.74
N TYR A 222 -0.47 -15.24 3.84
CA TYR A 222 -1.72 -15.00 4.56
C TYR A 222 -1.70 -13.69 5.34
N LEU A 223 -0.55 -13.25 5.86
CA LEU A 223 -0.40 -11.92 6.43
C LEU A 223 -0.65 -10.84 5.36
N GLY A 224 -0.09 -11.02 4.17
CA GLY A 224 -0.27 -10.10 3.05
C GLY A 224 -1.73 -10.05 2.59
N ILE A 225 -2.41 -11.20 2.49
CA ILE A 225 -3.84 -11.27 2.17
C ILE A 225 -4.67 -10.55 3.25
N LEU A 226 -4.39 -10.77 4.54
CA LEU A 226 -5.10 -10.11 5.63
C LEU A 226 -4.90 -8.58 5.63
N LEU A 227 -3.69 -8.10 5.31
CA LEU A 227 -3.40 -6.67 5.17
C LEU A 227 -4.13 -6.06 3.96
N LEU A 228 -4.13 -6.76 2.82
CA LEU A 228 -4.90 -6.36 1.64
C LEU A 228 -6.39 -6.24 1.99
N LEU A 229 -6.97 -7.26 2.63
CA LEU A 229 -8.37 -7.24 3.06
C LEU A 229 -8.65 -6.13 4.06
N PHE A 230 -7.77 -5.92 5.05
CA PHE A 230 -7.93 -4.83 6.01
C PHE A 230 -8.01 -3.47 5.31
N GLY A 231 -7.10 -3.23 4.35
CA GLY A 231 -7.11 -2.00 3.57
C GLY A 231 -8.34 -1.85 2.68
N VAL A 232 -8.73 -2.91 1.97
CA VAL A 232 -9.95 -2.94 1.14
C VAL A 232 -11.18 -2.67 2.00
N PHE A 233 -11.36 -3.39 3.11
CA PHE A 233 -12.55 -3.26 3.95
C PHE A 233 -12.65 -1.93 4.69
N ALA A 234 -11.51 -1.30 5.00
CA ALA A 234 -11.50 0.04 5.58
C ALA A 234 -12.13 1.11 4.66
N HIS A 235 -12.23 0.85 3.35
CA HIS A 235 -12.89 1.74 2.39
C HIS A 235 -14.41 1.74 2.47
N GLN A 236 -15.04 0.86 3.26
CA GLN A 236 -16.50 0.79 3.41
C GLN A 236 -17.16 2.15 3.69
N HIS A 237 -16.48 3.06 4.39
CA HIS A 237 -16.97 4.41 4.65
C HIS A 237 -17.29 5.21 3.37
N TYR A 238 -16.64 4.87 2.26
CA TYR A 238 -16.83 5.49 0.95
C TYR A 238 -17.83 4.74 0.07
N ASN A 239 -18.35 3.58 0.50
CA ASN A 239 -19.25 2.77 -0.30
C ASN A 239 -20.64 3.39 -0.40
N LYS A 240 -21.30 3.16 -1.54
CA LYS A 240 -22.72 3.47 -1.78
C LYS A 240 -23.56 2.93 -0.62
N SER A 241 -24.67 3.60 -0.30
CA SER A 241 -25.58 3.15 0.77
C SER A 241 -26.12 1.73 0.56
N SER A 242 -26.30 1.32 -0.70
CA SER A 242 -26.66 -0.04 -1.06
C SER A 242 -25.54 -1.05 -0.77
N HIS A 243 -24.27 -0.67 -0.88
CA HIS A 243 -23.10 -1.56 -0.84
C HIS A 243 -22.41 -1.62 0.53
N GLN A 244 -23.13 -1.28 1.60
CA GLN A 244 -22.62 -1.41 2.97
C GLN A 244 -22.42 -2.88 3.36
N PHE A 245 -21.24 -3.22 3.87
CA PHE A 245 -20.87 -4.59 4.20
C PHE A 245 -21.72 -5.18 5.32
N THR A 246 -22.04 -6.46 5.19
CA THR A 246 -22.76 -7.22 6.20
C THR A 246 -21.78 -7.99 7.07
N ASN A 247 -22.15 -8.28 8.32
CA ASN A 247 -21.33 -9.10 9.22
C ASN A 247 -20.96 -10.45 8.60
N LYS A 248 -21.86 -11.04 7.80
CA LYS A 248 -21.59 -12.29 7.08
C LYS A 248 -20.42 -12.15 6.09
N LEU A 249 -20.34 -11.04 5.35
CA LEU A 249 -19.23 -10.80 4.43
C LEU A 249 -17.90 -10.72 5.20
N TYR A 250 -17.87 -9.94 6.29
CA TYR A 250 -16.69 -9.84 7.16
C TYR A 250 -16.20 -11.20 7.66
N TRP A 251 -17.11 -12.02 8.20
CA TRP A 251 -16.75 -13.34 8.74
C TRP A 251 -16.17 -14.28 7.68
N VAL A 252 -16.70 -14.24 6.45
CA VAL A 252 -16.19 -15.08 5.37
C VAL A 252 -14.84 -14.57 4.88
N GLU A 253 -14.73 -13.27 4.59
CA GLU A 253 -13.52 -12.69 3.99
C GLU A 253 -12.31 -12.74 4.92
N PHE A 254 -12.50 -12.50 6.22
CA PHE A 254 -11.40 -12.63 7.20
C PHE A 254 -11.23 -14.05 7.76
N GLY A 255 -12.31 -14.84 7.83
CA GLY A 255 -12.25 -16.21 8.33
C GLY A 255 -11.57 -17.18 7.35
N MET A 256 -11.78 -17.01 6.04
CA MET A 256 -11.23 -17.90 5.01
C MET A 256 -9.68 -17.88 4.95
N PRO A 257 -8.98 -16.73 4.99
CA PRO A 257 -7.52 -16.69 5.11
C PRO A 257 -7.00 -17.38 6.36
N ILE A 258 -7.66 -17.20 7.52
CA ILE A 258 -7.24 -17.85 8.78
C ILE A 258 -7.38 -19.37 8.66
N LEU A 259 -8.51 -19.85 8.12
CA LEU A 259 -8.72 -21.27 7.87
C LEU A 259 -7.70 -21.83 6.87
N GLY A 260 -7.41 -21.09 5.81
CA GLY A 260 -6.36 -21.43 4.83
C GLY A 260 -4.98 -21.57 5.45
N LEU A 261 -4.60 -20.64 6.33
CA LEU A 261 -3.33 -20.70 7.06
C LEU A 261 -3.24 -21.94 7.96
N LEU A 262 -4.30 -22.24 8.71
CA LEU A 262 -4.36 -23.43 9.58
C LEU A 262 -4.24 -24.73 8.79
N LEU A 263 -4.95 -24.85 7.66
CA LEU A 263 -4.85 -26.01 6.77
C LEU A 263 -3.46 -26.13 6.12
N SER A 264 -2.85 -24.99 5.80
CA SER A 264 -1.50 -24.94 5.22
C SER A 264 -0.43 -25.47 6.18
N PHE A 265 -0.58 -25.28 7.50
CA PHE A 265 0.35 -25.87 8.48
C PHE A 265 0.38 -27.40 8.46
N LEU A 266 -0.71 -28.07 8.05
CA LEU A 266 -0.77 -29.52 7.94
C LEU A 266 -0.03 -30.04 6.70
N THR A 267 0.27 -29.18 5.73
CA THR A 267 0.77 -29.56 4.39
C THR A 267 2.07 -28.86 4.00
N LEU A 268 2.83 -28.35 4.97
CA LEU A 268 4.08 -27.58 4.75
C LEU A 268 5.13 -28.29 3.89
N GLN A 269 5.08 -29.62 3.80
CA GLN A 269 6.01 -30.42 3.00
C GLN A 269 5.71 -30.39 1.49
N SER A 270 4.52 -29.95 1.08
CA SER A 270 4.08 -29.96 -0.33
C SER A 270 3.74 -28.56 -0.83
N ALA A 271 4.64 -27.96 -1.61
CA ALA A 271 4.41 -26.65 -2.22
C ALA A 271 3.13 -26.61 -3.08
N PHE A 272 2.85 -27.70 -3.80
CA PHE A 272 1.63 -27.81 -4.60
C PHE A 272 0.37 -27.73 -3.73
N ALA A 273 0.34 -28.45 -2.60
CA ALA A 273 -0.82 -28.42 -1.70
C ALA A 273 -1.04 -27.03 -1.11
N LEU A 274 0.03 -26.34 -0.72
CA LEU A 274 -0.02 -24.97 -0.21
C LEU A 274 -0.60 -23.99 -1.24
N ILE A 275 -0.12 -24.05 -2.47
CA ILE A 275 -0.63 -23.24 -3.59
C ILE A 275 -2.11 -23.56 -3.85
N ALA A 276 -2.50 -24.84 -3.86
CA ALA A 276 -3.87 -25.26 -4.09
C ALA A 276 -4.83 -24.75 -3.00
N ILE A 277 -4.43 -24.81 -1.72
CA ILE A 277 -5.20 -24.27 -0.60
C ILE A 277 -5.36 -22.75 -0.73
N ALA A 278 -4.28 -22.02 -1.01
CA ALA A 278 -4.34 -20.57 -1.20
C ALA A 278 -5.23 -20.18 -2.40
N CYS A 279 -5.16 -20.95 -3.50
CA CYS A 279 -6.02 -20.77 -4.66
C CYS A 279 -7.49 -20.98 -4.32
N LEU A 280 -7.83 -22.06 -3.60
CA LEU A 280 -9.20 -22.33 -3.18
C LEU A 280 -9.75 -21.23 -2.27
N VAL A 281 -8.95 -20.80 -1.29
CA VAL A 281 -9.31 -19.74 -0.35
C VAL A 281 -9.62 -18.43 -1.07
N THR A 282 -8.70 -17.97 -1.91
CA THR A 282 -8.88 -16.72 -2.67
C THR A 282 -10.01 -16.80 -3.69
N LEU A 283 -10.26 -17.98 -4.28
CA LEU A 283 -11.37 -18.20 -5.20
C LEU A 283 -12.72 -18.06 -4.49
N ILE A 284 -12.88 -18.67 -3.31
CA ILE A 284 -14.11 -18.57 -2.53
C ILE A 284 -14.37 -17.12 -2.11
N MET A 285 -13.34 -16.43 -1.62
CA MET A 285 -13.41 -15.00 -1.28
C MET A 285 -13.86 -14.16 -2.47
N MET A 286 -13.21 -14.31 -3.63
CA MET A 286 -13.58 -13.58 -4.84
C MET A 286 -15.04 -13.84 -5.25
N ILE A 287 -15.50 -15.10 -5.24
CA ILE A 287 -16.88 -15.45 -5.57
C ILE A 287 -17.87 -14.78 -4.62
N VAL A 288 -17.56 -14.75 -3.32
CA VAL A 288 -18.41 -14.14 -2.29
C VAL A 288 -18.48 -12.63 -2.48
N MET A 289 -17.35 -11.96 -2.71
CA MET A 289 -17.26 -10.52 -2.96
C MET A 289 -18.03 -10.11 -4.23
N ILE A 290 -17.83 -10.82 -5.34
CA ILE A 290 -18.57 -10.59 -6.59
C ILE A 290 -20.07 -10.83 -6.40
N SER A 291 -20.45 -11.93 -5.74
CA SER A 291 -21.86 -12.24 -5.48
C SER A 291 -22.52 -11.20 -4.58
N PHE A 292 -21.77 -10.61 -3.66
CA PHE A 292 -22.25 -9.52 -2.80
C PHE A 292 -22.52 -8.25 -3.61
N ASN A 293 -21.66 -7.92 -4.59
CA ASN A 293 -21.84 -6.80 -5.51
C ASN A 293 -23.06 -7.00 -6.42
N LEU A 294 -23.12 -8.12 -7.14
CA LEU A 294 -24.16 -8.40 -8.14
C LEU A 294 -25.59 -8.40 -7.57
N LYS A 295 -25.76 -8.74 -6.30
CA LYS A 295 -27.07 -8.71 -5.62
C LYS A 295 -27.58 -7.30 -5.31
N ARG A 296 -26.77 -6.26 -5.56
CA ARG A 296 -27.03 -4.88 -5.15
C ARG A 296 -26.80 -3.84 -6.24
N ILE A 297 -26.56 -4.32 -7.46
CA ILE A 297 -26.70 -3.54 -8.71
C ILE A 297 -28.19 -3.35 -8.97
#